data_AF-A0A449I4Q1-F1
#
_entry.id   AF-A0A449I4Q1-F1
#
_cell.length_a   1.000
_cell.length_b   1.000
_cell.length_c   1.000
_cell.angle_alpha   90.00
_cell.angle_beta   90.00
_cell.angle_gamma   90.00
#
_symmetry.space_group_name_H-M   'P 1'
#
loop_
_entity.id
_entity.type
_entity.pdbx_description
1 polymer ?
#
loop_
_entity_poly.entity_id
_entity_poly.type
_entity_poly.pdbx_seq_one_letter_code
_entity_poly.pdbx_strand_id
1 'polypeptide(L)'
;MDEELKFSDECANNVANIQISEETKILLLCRARLSDIYENVSNVINHRYGKDTDDVIKGFWDAFVGFDDKLMKAISLYVDCISEESFYTKI
;
A
#
# COMPACT_ATOMS: atom_id res chain seq x y z
N MET A 1 -6.07 4.79 -29.77
CA MET A 1 -4.93 4.00 -29.29
C MET A 1 -5.47 3.28 -28.09
N ASP A 2 -5.72 1.97 -28.21
CA ASP A 2 -6.22 1.19 -27.08
C ASP A 2 -5.06 1.08 -26.08
N GLU A 3 -5.13 1.82 -24.98
CA GLU A 3 -4.19 1.65 -23.87
C GLU A 3 -4.44 0.26 -23.28
N GLU A 4 -3.43 -0.60 -23.39
CA GLU A 4 -3.46 -1.95 -22.84
C GLU A 4 -3.70 -1.90 -21.33
N LEU A 5 -4.68 -2.66 -20.84
CA LEU A 5 -4.99 -2.74 -19.42
C LEU A 5 -3.82 -3.39 -18.68
N LYS A 6 -3.08 -2.59 -17.91
CA LYS A 6 -1.94 -3.05 -17.12
C LYS A 6 -2.34 -3.34 -15.69
N PHE A 7 -2.02 -4.56 -15.26
CA PHE A 7 -2.05 -4.97 -13.86
C PHE A 7 -0.65 -4.72 -13.26
N SER A 8 -0.59 -4.08 -12.10
CA SER A 8 0.63 -3.74 -11.37
C SER A 8 0.71 -4.55 -10.08
N ASP A 9 1.87 -5.18 -9.85
CA ASP A 9 2.34 -5.72 -8.57
C ASP A 9 3.71 -5.09 -8.23
N GLU A 10 4.02 -3.94 -8.82
CA GLU A 10 5.35 -3.33 -8.75
C GLU A 10 5.71 -2.91 -7.32
N CYS A 11 4.75 -2.38 -6.56
CA CYS A 11 5.02 -1.98 -5.19
C CYS A 11 5.36 -3.19 -4.33
N ALA A 12 4.59 -4.27 -4.42
CA ALA A 12 4.84 -5.49 -3.66
C ALA A 12 6.21 -6.11 -4.02
N ASN A 13 6.56 -6.13 -5.29
CA ASN A 13 7.85 -6.63 -5.77
C ASN A 13 9.03 -5.80 -5.25
N ASN A 14 8.87 -4.48 -5.14
CA ASN A 14 9.91 -3.59 -4.61
C ASN A 14 10.18 -3.87 -3.12
N VAL A 15 9.16 -4.15 -2.32
CA VAL A 15 9.33 -4.44 -0.88
C VAL A 15 10.00 -5.79 -0.63
N ALA A 16 9.75 -6.80 -1.48
CA ALA A 16 10.31 -8.14 -1.30
C ALA A 16 11.85 -8.15 -1.17
N ASN A 17 12.52 -7.23 -1.86
CA ASN A 17 13.97 -7.13 -1.94
C ASN A 17 14.62 -6.36 -0.77
N ILE A 18 13.84 -5.79 0.14
CA ILE A 18 14.37 -5.02 1.28
C ILE A 18 14.91 -5.97 2.36
N GLN A 19 16.08 -5.65 2.95
CA GLN A 19 16.66 -6.37 4.08
C GLN A 19 16.22 -5.77 5.42
N ILE A 20 15.17 -6.33 6.01
CA ILE A 20 14.58 -5.97 7.33
C ILE A 20 14.00 -7.22 7.99
N SER A 21 13.53 -7.12 9.24
CA SER A 21 12.85 -8.25 9.91
C SER A 21 11.65 -8.75 9.10
N GLU A 22 11.35 -10.04 9.25
CA GLU A 22 10.29 -10.69 8.49
C GLU A 22 8.93 -10.07 8.80
N GLU A 23 8.67 -9.75 10.06
CA GLU A 23 7.44 -9.10 10.50
C GLU A 23 7.29 -7.68 9.91
N THR A 24 8.35 -6.87 9.95
CA THR A 24 8.33 -5.53 9.32
C THR A 24 8.14 -5.65 7.81
N LYS A 25 8.76 -6.65 7.18
CA LYS A 25 8.60 -6.92 5.75
C LYS A 25 7.16 -7.28 5.41
N ILE A 26 6.50 -8.13 6.20
CA ILE A 26 5.09 -8.48 6.01
C ILE A 26 4.21 -7.23 6.08
N LEU A 27 4.45 -6.37 7.07
CA LEU A 27 3.71 -5.11 7.23
C LEU A 27 3.89 -4.17 6.02
N LEU A 28 5.12 -4.00 5.54
CA LEU A 28 5.39 -3.21 4.33
C LEU A 28 4.79 -3.84 3.08
N LEU A 29 4.80 -5.18 2.96
CA LEU A 29 4.17 -5.91 1.86
C LEU A 29 2.64 -5.70 1.85
N CYS A 30 2.00 -5.71 3.02
CA CYS A 30 0.57 -5.39 3.14
C CYS A 30 0.26 -4.01 2.58
N ARG A 31 1.08 -2.99 2.91
CA ARG A 31 0.90 -1.64 2.39
C ARG A 31 1.16 -1.56 0.88
N ALA A 32 2.21 -2.21 0.41
CA ALA A 32 2.55 -2.22 -1.00
C ALA A 32 1.45 -2.85 -1.86
N ARG A 33 0.89 -3.98 -1.42
CA ARG A 33 -0.27 -4.61 -2.08
C ARG A 33 -1.51 -3.73 -2.06
N LEU A 34 -1.70 -2.93 -1.01
CA LEU A 34 -2.80 -1.96 -0.96
C LEU A 34 -2.64 -0.91 -2.06
N SER A 35 -1.42 -0.38 -2.26
CA SER A 35 -1.12 0.54 -3.36
C SER A 35 -1.38 -0.12 -4.73
N ASP A 36 -0.93 -1.35 -4.93
CA ASP A 36 -1.15 -2.10 -6.16
C ASP A 36 -2.67 -2.28 -6.44
N ILE A 37 -3.48 -2.58 -5.41
CA ILE A 37 -4.95 -2.64 -5.53
C ILE A 37 -5.53 -1.31 -6.02
N TYR A 38 -5.10 -0.19 -5.46
CA TYR A 38 -5.59 1.13 -5.88
C TYR A 38 -5.22 1.44 -7.32
N GLU A 39 -3.97 1.16 -7.71
CA GLU A 39 -3.49 1.36 -9.08
C GLU A 39 -4.32 0.51 -10.06
N ASN A 40 -4.54 -0.76 -9.75
CA ASN A 40 -5.30 -1.68 -10.59
C ASN A 40 -6.77 -1.25 -10.74
N VAL A 41 -7.42 -0.83 -9.65
CA VAL A 41 -8.80 -0.31 -9.72
C VAL A 41 -8.85 0.96 -10.58
N SER A 42 -7.92 1.90 -10.37
CA SER A 42 -7.83 3.14 -11.15
C SER A 42 -7.62 2.87 -12.63
N ASN A 43 -6.72 1.94 -12.98
CA ASN A 43 -6.43 1.55 -14.35
C ASN A 43 -7.66 0.94 -15.04
N VAL A 44 -8.37 0.03 -14.39
CA VAL A 44 -9.60 -0.59 -14.94
C VAL A 44 -10.68 0.46 -15.19
N ILE A 45 -10.90 1.35 -14.23
CA ILE A 45 -11.93 2.38 -14.31
C ILE A 45 -11.59 3.40 -15.40
N ASN A 46 -10.34 3.88 -15.45
CA ASN A 46 -9.89 4.82 -16.48
C ASN A 46 -9.92 4.21 -17.87
N HIS A 47 -9.55 2.93 -18.02
CA HIS A 47 -9.64 2.21 -19.29
C HIS A 47 -11.09 2.13 -19.79
N ARG A 48 -12.06 1.92 -18.88
CA ARG A 48 -13.48 1.78 -19.25
C ARG A 48 -14.19 3.10 -19.53
N TYR A 49 -13.92 4.13 -18.74
CA TYR A 49 -14.71 5.37 -18.70
C TYR A 49 -13.96 6.62 -19.17
N GLY A 50 -12.65 6.53 -19.43
CA GLY A 50 -11.82 7.66 -19.85
C GLY A 50 -11.33 8.50 -18.67
N LYS A 51 -11.19 9.82 -18.86
CA LYS A 51 -10.48 10.73 -17.93
C LYS A 51 -11.35 11.43 -16.88
N ASP A 52 -12.63 11.09 -16.76
CA ASP A 52 -13.57 11.78 -15.86
C ASP A 52 -14.30 10.76 -14.97
N THR A 53 -13.53 10.09 -14.12
CA THR A 53 -13.96 8.93 -13.32
C THR A 53 -14.01 9.21 -11.82
N ASP A 54 -13.79 10.47 -11.42
CA ASP A 54 -13.72 10.89 -10.03
C ASP A 54 -14.98 10.47 -9.26
N ASP A 55 -16.18 10.69 -9.83
CA ASP A 55 -17.44 10.29 -9.18
C ASP A 55 -17.61 8.76 -9.06
N VAL A 56 -17.01 7.99 -9.96
CA VAL A 56 -17.05 6.52 -9.96
C VAL A 56 -16.10 5.96 -8.90
N ILE A 57 -14.93 6.56 -8.73
CA ILE A 57 -13.88 6.06 -7.84
C ILE A 57 -13.89 6.71 -6.45
N LYS A 58 -14.56 7.84 -6.25
CA LYS A 58 -14.55 8.61 -5.00
C LYS A 58 -14.81 7.78 -3.74
N GLY A 59 -15.87 6.98 -3.74
CA GLY A 59 -16.22 6.14 -2.59
C GLY A 59 -15.17 5.06 -2.29
N PHE A 60 -14.53 4.54 -3.35
CA PHE A 60 -13.42 3.60 -3.21
C PHE A 60 -12.16 4.31 -2.70
N TRP A 61 -11.88 5.51 -3.22
CA TRP A 61 -10.76 6.34 -2.78
C TRP A 61 -10.85 6.72 -1.30
N ASP A 62 -12.01 7.19 -0.84
CA ASP A 62 -12.23 7.56 0.56
C ASP A 62 -12.01 6.35 1.49
N ALA A 63 -12.48 5.16 1.10
CA ALA A 63 -12.26 3.92 1.84
C ALA A 63 -10.78 3.48 1.81
N PHE A 64 -10.12 3.61 0.66
CA PHE A 64 -8.70 3.31 0.49
C PHE A 64 -7.84 4.18 1.41
N VAL A 65 -8.02 5.51 1.38
CA VAL A 65 -7.27 6.45 2.23
C VAL A 65 -7.53 6.13 3.70
N GLY A 66 -8.79 5.88 4.08
CA GLY A 66 -9.13 5.53 5.46
C GLY A 66 -8.52 4.21 5.94
N PHE A 67 -8.28 3.25 5.04
CA PHE A 67 -7.59 2.00 5.35
C PHE A 67 -6.06 2.20 5.41
N ASP A 68 -5.46 2.88 4.42
CA ASP A 68 -4.02 3.16 4.40
C ASP A 68 -3.57 3.94 5.64
N ASP A 69 -4.35 4.94 6.06
CA ASP A 69 -4.09 5.69 7.29
C ASP A 69 -4.03 4.81 8.53
N LYS A 70 -4.96 3.86 8.66
CA LYS A 70 -5.00 2.93 9.80
C LYS A 70 -3.86 1.93 9.74
N LEU A 71 -3.56 1.43 8.54
CA LEU A 71 -2.45 0.53 8.31
C LEU A 71 -1.13 1.21 8.66
N MET A 72 -0.90 2.43 8.17
CA MET A 72 0.29 3.22 8.47
C MET A 72 0.46 3.49 9.96
N LYS A 73 -0.63 3.81 10.68
CA LYS A 73 -0.59 3.94 12.14
C LYS A 73 -0.16 2.64 12.82
N ALA A 74 -0.66 1.49 12.38
CA ALA A 74 -0.25 0.20 12.93
C ALA A 74 1.23 -0.11 12.65
N ILE A 75 1.71 0.21 11.44
CA ILE A 75 3.12 0.05 11.06
C ILE A 75 4.02 0.95 11.91
N SER A 76 3.67 2.23 12.06
CA SER A 76 4.42 3.17 12.90
C SER A 76 4.51 2.69 14.35
N LEU A 77 3.38 2.30 14.96
CA LEU A 77 3.38 1.78 16.33
C LEU A 77 4.26 0.53 16.48
N TYR A 78 4.23 -0.38 15.51
CA TYR A 78 5.07 -1.57 15.53
C TYR A 78 6.57 -1.23 15.47
N VAL A 79 6.96 -0.32 14.57
CA VAL A 79 8.34 0.14 14.42
C VAL A 79 8.81 0.88 15.68
N ASP A 80 7.95 1.73 16.26
CA ASP A 80 8.27 2.47 17.48
C ASP A 80 8.48 1.52 18.66
N CYS A 81 7.60 0.52 18.85
CA CYS A 81 7.77 -0.50 19.89
C CYS A 81 9.08 -1.27 19.76
N ILE A 82 9.45 -1.71 18.54
CA ILE A 82 10.74 -2.38 18.30
C ILE A 82 11.90 -1.45 18.63
N SER A 83 11.79 -0.17 18.26
CA SER A 83 12.83 0.80 18.53
C SER A 83 13.05 0.94 20.04
N GLU A 84 11.98 1.02 20.84
CA GLU A 84 12.05 1.10 22.29
C GLU A 84 12.64 -0.18 22.92
N GLU A 85 12.19 -1.37 22.51
CA GLU A 85 12.71 -2.65 23.01
C GLU A 85 14.21 -2.85 22.69
N SER A 86 14.67 -2.38 21.53
CA SER A 86 16.08 -2.34 21.12
C SER A 86 16.93 -1.44 22.02
N PHE A 87 16.38 -0.33 22.53
CA PHE A 87 17.08 0.55 23.47
C PHE A 87 17.11 0.01 24.90
N TYR A 88 16.14 -0.80 25.31
CA TYR A 88 16.09 -1.39 26.66
C TYR A 88 16.94 -2.67 26.83
N THR A 89 17.56 -3.20 25.77
CA THR A 89 18.48 -4.36 25.87
C THR A 89 19.92 -4.01 26.25
N LYS A 90 20.20 -2.76 26.67
CA LYS A 90 21.51 -2.35 27.21
C LYS A 90 21.42 -2.02 28.71
N ILE A 91 21.34 -3.04 29.57
CA ILE A 91 21.93 -3.03 30.93
C ILE A 91 22.39 -4.45 31.28
#